data_AF-A0A351QYK3-F1
#
_entry.id   AF-A0A351QYK3-F1
#
_cell.length_a   1.000
_cell.length_b   1.000
_cell.length_c   1.000
_cell.angle_alpha   90.00
_cell.angle_beta   90.00
_cell.angle_gamma   90.00
#
_symmetry.space_group_name_H-M   'P 1'
#
loop_
_entity.id
_entity.type
_entity.pdbx_description
1 polymer ?
#
loop_
_entity_poly.entity_id
_entity_poly.type
_entity_poly.pdbx_seq_one_letter_code
_entity_poly.pdbx_strand_id
1 'polypeptide(L)'
;YICKISNIKCKTLFATHYHELTKLEGEIPGVKNYSISAKKVDNNIIFLRKIIKGGADESYGIEVAKLAGLPSAVISRAREILETLEDGTSKDIIKEEVKTVIPSTEKLEKIEKEICLTQQIAFEDVEMQNLIDEIKSIDVLNLTPMDGFNKLYDIIKKAKNI
;
A
#
# COMPACT_ATOMS: atom_id res chain seq x y z
N TYR A 1 13.40 9.69 17.93
CA TYR A 1 13.39 9.42 19.38
C TYR A 1 12.66 8.10 19.60
N ILE A 2 13.36 6.97 19.57
CA ILE A 2 12.81 5.67 19.99
C ILE A 2 13.61 5.29 21.24
N CYS A 3 12.90 4.93 22.30
CA CYS A 3 13.41 4.84 23.67
C CYS A 3 14.68 3.96 23.76
N LYS A 4 15.75 4.48 24.38
CA LYS A 4 17.06 3.79 24.54
C LYS A 4 17.14 2.87 25.76
N ILE A 5 16.06 2.75 26.54
CA ILE A 5 16.07 2.02 27.81
C ILE A 5 15.56 0.60 27.55
N SER A 6 16.45 -0.38 27.74
CA SER A 6 16.26 -1.79 27.35
C SER A 6 15.30 -2.61 28.21
N ASN A 7 14.61 -2.02 29.19
CA ASN A 7 13.85 -2.80 30.18
C ASN A 7 12.63 -2.12 30.82
N ILE A 8 11.98 -1.16 30.13
CA ILE A 8 10.82 -0.44 30.71
C ILE A 8 9.60 -1.38 30.87
N LYS A 9 9.40 -2.34 29.95
CA LYS A 9 8.27 -3.31 29.91
C LYS A 9 6.93 -2.73 30.39
N CYS A 10 6.65 -1.46 30.06
CA CYS A 10 5.44 -0.79 30.47
C CYS A 10 4.25 -1.31 29.65
N LYS A 11 3.05 -1.23 30.26
CA LYS A 11 1.81 -1.48 29.52
C LYS A 11 1.62 -0.32 28.54
N THR A 12 1.60 -0.64 27.25
CA THR A 12 1.45 0.34 26.17
C THR A 12 0.25 -0.04 25.32
N LEU A 13 -0.59 0.95 25.02
CA LEU A 13 -1.61 0.86 23.98
C LEU A 13 -1.15 1.75 22.82
N PHE A 14 -1.09 1.17 21.62
CA PHE A 14 -0.64 1.88 20.43
C PHE A 14 -1.74 1.82 19.38
N ALA A 15 -2.41 2.95 19.15
CA ALA A 15 -3.42 3.10 18.11
C ALA A 15 -2.74 3.61 16.82
N THR A 16 -2.92 2.88 15.72
CA THR A 16 -2.24 3.17 14.46
C THR A 16 -3.12 2.84 13.26
N HIS A 17 -2.84 3.49 12.13
CA HIS A 17 -3.40 3.17 10.82
C HIS A 17 -2.40 2.39 9.94
N TYR A 18 -1.17 2.18 10.41
CA TYR A 18 -0.16 1.38 9.69
C TYR A 18 -0.42 -0.10 9.85
N HIS A 19 -0.84 -0.75 8.77
CA HIS A 19 -1.11 -2.19 8.75
C HIS A 19 0.18 -3.01 8.88
N GLU A 20 1.32 -2.48 8.42
CA GLU A 20 2.63 -3.14 8.47
C GLU A 20 3.05 -3.48 9.92
N LEU A 21 2.64 -2.64 10.88
CA LEU A 21 2.95 -2.87 12.30
C LEU A 21 2.20 -4.08 12.87
N THR A 22 1.14 -4.56 12.22
CA THR A 22 0.49 -5.80 12.64
C THR A 22 1.43 -7.01 12.54
N LYS A 23 2.42 -6.98 11.62
CA LYS A 23 3.43 -8.04 11.47
C LYS A 23 4.34 -8.17 12.70
N LEU A 24 4.41 -7.14 13.56
CA LEU A 24 5.20 -7.18 14.79
C LEU A 24 4.64 -8.15 15.83
N GLU A 25 3.36 -8.52 15.74
CA GLU A 25 2.81 -9.62 16.54
C GLU A 25 3.41 -10.95 16.05
N GLY A 26 4.29 -11.52 16.86
CA GLY A 26 5.04 -12.74 16.52
C GLY A 26 6.55 -12.49 16.44
N GLU A 27 6.96 -11.31 15.96
CA GLU A 27 8.38 -10.90 15.95
C GLU A 27 8.84 -10.40 17.32
N ILE A 28 8.02 -9.59 18.00
CA ILE A 28 8.36 -8.99 19.29
C ILE A 28 7.54 -9.67 20.41
N PRO A 29 8.22 -10.31 21.40
CA PRO A 29 7.53 -10.93 22.53
C PRO A 29 6.68 -9.92 23.31
N GLY A 30 5.40 -10.26 23.51
CA GLY A 30 4.45 -9.46 24.28
C GLY A 30 3.63 -8.46 23.47
N VAL A 31 3.90 -8.30 22.17
CA VAL A 31 3.03 -7.56 21.25
C VAL A 31 1.79 -8.42 20.92
N LYS A 32 0.62 -7.79 20.92
CA LYS A 32 -0.67 -8.40 20.54
C LYS A 32 -1.47 -7.39 19.74
N ASN A 33 -2.00 -7.79 18.58
CA ASN A 33 -2.85 -6.91 17.79
C ASN A 33 -4.30 -6.97 18.25
N TYR A 34 -4.93 -5.80 18.19
CA TYR A 34 -6.36 -5.65 18.39
C TYR A 34 -6.90 -4.66 17.38
N SER A 35 -8.11 -4.91 16.88
CA SER A 35 -8.81 -4.05 15.94
C SER A 35 -10.22 -3.76 16.42
N ILE A 36 -10.82 -2.68 15.90
CA ILE A 36 -12.22 -2.35 16.17
C ILE A 36 -13.09 -3.09 15.16
N SER A 37 -14.02 -3.89 15.65
CA SER A 37 -14.94 -4.65 14.82
C SER A 37 -15.91 -3.73 14.07
N ALA A 38 -16.01 -3.97 12.77
CA ALA A 38 -16.96 -3.33 11.86
C ALA A 38 -17.71 -4.39 11.06
N LYS A 39 -18.93 -4.08 10.63
CA LYS A 39 -19.77 -4.99 9.83
C LYS A 39 -20.34 -4.24 8.62
N LYS A 40 -20.19 -4.82 7.43
CA LYS A 40 -20.85 -4.34 6.20
C LYS A 40 -22.30 -4.83 6.15
N VAL A 41 -23.25 -3.93 5.94
CA VAL A 41 -24.69 -4.19 5.77
C VAL A 41 -25.22 -3.25 4.68
N ASP A 42 -25.79 -3.79 3.61
CA ASP A 42 -26.47 -3.03 2.54
C ASP A 42 -25.67 -1.80 2.05
N ASN A 43 -24.41 -2.01 1.65
CA ASN A 43 -23.48 -0.96 1.20
C ASN A 43 -23.16 0.15 2.23
N ASN A 44 -23.41 -0.12 3.51
CA ASN A 44 -23.02 0.73 4.64
C ASN A 44 -22.16 -0.06 5.62
N ILE A 45 -21.30 0.66 6.35
CA ILE A 45 -20.50 0.08 7.42
C ILE A 45 -21.10 0.45 8.78
N ILE A 46 -21.17 -0.53 9.67
CA ILE A 46 -21.59 -0.34 11.06
C ILE A 46 -20.38 -0.65 11.95
N PHE A 47 -19.86 0.37 12.62
CA PHE A 47 -18.80 0.22 13.61
C PHE A 47 -19.40 -0.29 14.93
N LEU A 48 -19.08 -1.53 15.30
CA LEU A 48 -19.64 -2.18 16.49
C LEU A 48 -19.01 -1.69 17.80
N ARG A 49 -17.99 -0.81 17.72
CA ARG A 49 -17.22 -0.26 18.85
C ARG A 49 -16.68 -1.34 19.80
N LYS A 50 -16.50 -2.55 19.28
CA LYS A 50 -16.04 -3.73 20.01
C LYS A 50 -14.60 -4.00 19.62
N ILE A 51 -13.71 -4.04 20.59
CA ILE A 51 -12.32 -4.44 20.36
C ILE A 51 -12.28 -5.96 20.22
N ILE A 52 -11.72 -6.43 19.11
CA ILE A 52 -11.49 -7.84 18.81
C ILE A 52 -9.98 -8.09 18.67
N LYS A 53 -9.56 -9.33 18.91
CA LYS A 53 -8.16 -9.72 18.75
C LYS A 53 -7.85 -9.92 17.27
N GLY A 54 -6.69 -9.43 16.82
CA GLY A 54 -6.23 -9.53 15.43
C GLY A 54 -5.92 -8.18 14.79
N GLY A 55 -5.39 -8.21 13.56
CA GLY A 55 -5.22 -7.04 12.71
C GLY A 55 -6.57 -6.55 12.17
N ALA A 56 -6.55 -5.41 11.47
CA ALA A 56 -7.68 -5.00 10.64
C ALA A 56 -7.49 -5.59 9.24
N ASP A 57 -8.51 -6.30 8.75
CA ASP A 57 -8.45 -7.01 7.46
C ASP A 57 -8.70 -6.10 6.25
N GLU A 58 -9.33 -4.94 6.45
CA GLU A 58 -9.70 -4.00 5.38
C GLU A 58 -9.57 -2.55 5.83
N SER A 59 -9.32 -1.65 4.87
CA SER A 59 -9.37 -0.20 5.06
C SER A 59 -10.77 0.32 4.76
N TYR A 60 -11.37 1.07 5.69
CA TYR A 60 -12.75 1.57 5.57
C TYR A 60 -12.84 3.07 5.25
N GLY A 61 -11.82 3.63 4.61
CA GLY A 61 -11.69 5.08 4.39
C GLY A 61 -12.84 5.66 3.56
N ILE A 62 -13.24 4.97 2.48
CA ILE A 62 -14.33 5.38 1.60
C ILE A 62 -15.68 5.32 2.35
N GLU A 63 -15.87 4.29 3.18
CA GLU A 63 -17.09 4.14 3.97
C GLU A 63 -17.19 5.21 5.07
N VAL A 64 -16.08 5.58 5.72
CA VAL A 64 -16.01 6.69 6.67
C VAL A 64 -16.32 8.01 5.96
N ALA A 65 -15.78 8.24 4.76
CA ALA A 65 -16.08 9.40 3.94
C ALA A 65 -17.58 9.51 3.59
N LYS A 66 -18.19 8.38 3.20
CA LYS A 66 -19.63 8.30 2.93
C LYS A 66 -20.45 8.65 4.17
N LEU A 67 -20.07 8.15 5.34
CA LEU A 67 -20.72 8.46 6.62
C LEU A 67 -20.53 9.93 7.03
N ALA A 68 -19.42 10.55 6.66
CA ALA A 68 -19.16 11.98 6.89
C ALA A 68 -19.99 12.90 5.99
N GLY A 69 -20.74 12.35 5.03
CA GLY A 69 -21.63 13.12 4.15
C GLY A 69 -20.93 13.73 2.93
N LEU A 70 -19.79 13.15 2.52
CA LEU A 70 -19.13 13.56 1.28
C LEU A 70 -20.03 13.31 0.05
N PRO A 71 -19.94 14.13 -1.01
CA PRO A 71 -20.77 13.98 -2.20
C PRO A 71 -20.63 12.61 -2.86
N SER A 72 -21.75 12.06 -3.35
CA SER A 72 -21.78 10.74 -3.99
C SER A 72 -20.82 10.62 -5.17
N ALA A 73 -20.66 11.69 -5.96
CA ALA A 73 -19.71 11.73 -7.08
C ALA A 73 -18.25 11.50 -6.61
N VAL A 74 -17.87 12.04 -5.46
CA VAL A 74 -16.52 11.86 -4.88
C VAL A 74 -16.34 10.41 -4.40
N ILE A 75 -17.37 9.86 -3.75
CA ILE A 75 -17.35 8.46 -3.26
C ILE A 75 -17.25 7.48 -4.42
N SER A 76 -18.01 7.68 -5.51
CA SER A 76 -17.94 6.83 -6.70
C SER A 76 -16.55 6.88 -7.34
N ARG A 77 -15.99 8.07 -7.53
CA ARG A 77 -14.65 8.22 -8.11
C ARG A 77 -13.57 7.58 -7.24
N ALA A 78 -13.66 7.72 -5.92
CA ALA A 78 -12.72 7.08 -5.00
C ALA A 78 -12.76 5.55 -5.10
N ARG A 79 -13.93 4.95 -5.37
CA ARG A 79 -14.05 3.50 -5.58
C ARG A 79 -13.43 3.05 -6.89
N GLU A 80 -13.68 3.77 -7.99
CA GLU A 80 -13.05 3.47 -9.28
C GLU A 80 -11.51 3.49 -9.17
N ILE A 81 -10.97 4.50 -8.47
CA ILE A 81 -9.53 4.62 -8.23
C ILE A 81 -9.03 3.45 -7.36
N LEU A 82 -9.78 3.07 -6.32
CA LEU A 82 -9.41 1.94 -5.45
C LEU A 82 -9.39 0.62 -6.22
N GLU A 83 -10.42 0.33 -7.01
CA GLU A 83 -10.47 -0.86 -7.88
C GLU A 83 -9.26 -0.90 -8.82
N THR A 84 -8.91 0.24 -9.43
CA THR A 84 -7.73 0.35 -10.31
C THR A 84 -6.40 0.11 -9.57
N LEU A 85 -6.31 0.51 -8.30
CA LEU A 85 -5.12 0.32 -7.45
C LEU A 85 -4.99 -1.13 -6.98
N GLU A 86 -6.11 -1.78 -6.62
CA GLU A 86 -6.15 -3.17 -6.16
C GLU A 86 -5.89 -4.15 -7.31
N ASP A 87 -6.35 -3.85 -8.53
CA ASP A 87 -6.11 -4.67 -9.72
C ASP A 87 -4.67 -4.57 -10.25
N GLY A 88 -3.82 -3.73 -9.63
CA GLY A 88 -2.40 -3.60 -9.95
C GLY A 88 -2.09 -3.12 -11.38
N THR A 89 -3.12 -2.77 -12.16
CA THR A 89 -2.97 -2.68 -13.63
C THR A 89 -2.46 -1.33 -14.09
N SER A 90 -2.46 -0.27 -13.28
CA SER A 90 -2.23 1.07 -13.84
C SER A 90 -1.67 2.11 -12.87
N LYS A 91 -0.35 2.15 -12.71
CA LYS A 91 0.34 3.40 -12.30
C LYS A 91 0.29 4.48 -13.41
N ASP A 92 -0.09 4.10 -14.63
CA ASP A 92 -0.05 5.00 -15.80
C ASP A 92 -1.41 5.62 -16.17
N ILE A 93 -2.56 4.97 -15.93
CA ILE A 93 -3.90 5.56 -16.20
C ILE A 93 -4.20 6.77 -15.29
N ILE A 94 -3.70 6.76 -14.06
CA ILE A 94 -3.93 7.84 -13.08
C ILE A 94 -3.25 9.16 -13.54
N LYS A 95 -2.22 9.10 -14.40
CA LYS A 95 -1.50 10.30 -14.87
C LYS A 95 -2.29 11.13 -15.89
N GLU A 96 -3.19 10.53 -16.66
CA GLU A 96 -3.91 11.22 -17.73
C GLU A 96 -5.26 11.78 -17.27
N GLU A 97 -6.01 11.09 -16.41
CA GLU A 97 -7.35 11.54 -15.99
C GLU A 97 -7.35 12.62 -14.90
N VAL A 98 -6.29 12.75 -14.11
CA VAL A 98 -6.22 13.78 -13.04
C VAL A 98 -6.00 15.18 -13.62
N LYS A 99 -5.46 15.30 -14.84
CA LYS A 99 -5.22 16.60 -15.51
C LYS A 99 -6.48 17.32 -15.96
N THR A 100 -7.60 16.62 -16.18
CA THR A 100 -8.80 17.22 -16.80
C THR A 100 -9.76 17.87 -15.80
N VAL A 101 -9.63 17.60 -14.50
CA VAL A 101 -10.61 18.06 -13.49
C VAL A 101 -10.13 19.25 -12.66
N ILE A 102 -8.83 19.59 -12.70
CA ILE A 102 -8.26 20.70 -11.92
C ILE A 102 -7.63 21.73 -12.87
N PRO A 103 -8.32 22.83 -13.21
CA PRO A 103 -7.71 23.88 -14.01
C PRO A 103 -6.67 24.63 -13.16
N SER A 104 -5.41 24.52 -13.61
CA SER A 104 -4.30 25.48 -13.42
C SER A 104 -4.06 26.02 -12.00
N THR A 105 -3.04 25.49 -11.32
CA THR A 105 -2.02 26.35 -10.67
C THR A 105 -0.68 25.61 -10.64
N GLU A 106 0.35 26.24 -11.18
CA GLU A 106 1.74 25.75 -11.36
C GLU A 106 2.52 25.49 -10.05
N LYS A 107 1.82 25.28 -8.93
CA LYS A 107 2.39 24.98 -7.60
C LYS A 107 2.29 23.51 -7.19
N LEU A 108 1.64 22.66 -8.00
CA LEU A 108 1.34 21.27 -7.64
C LEU A 108 2.47 20.27 -7.93
N GLU A 109 3.44 20.57 -8.80
CA GLU A 109 4.54 19.63 -9.10
C GLU A 109 5.42 19.27 -7.89
N LYS A 110 5.47 20.14 -6.87
CA LYS A 110 6.18 19.85 -5.61
C LYS A 110 5.35 19.01 -4.64
N ILE A 111 4.03 19.16 -4.67
CA ILE A 111 3.10 18.41 -3.81
C ILE A 111 2.91 16.98 -4.35
N GLU A 112 2.88 16.80 -5.67
CA GLU A 112 2.74 15.49 -6.34
C GLU A 112 3.92 14.54 -6.08
N LYS A 113 5.15 15.07 -5.96
CA LYS A 113 6.33 14.26 -5.58
C LYS A 113 6.29 13.79 -4.13
N GLU A 114 5.64 14.52 -3.23
CA GLU A 114 5.49 14.13 -1.82
C GLU A 114 4.34 13.13 -1.62
N ILE A 115 3.24 13.25 -2.36
CA ILE A 115 2.08 12.35 -2.23
C ILE A 115 2.42 10.94 -2.74
N CYS A 116 3.17 10.81 -3.83
CA CYS A 116 3.61 9.51 -4.37
C CYS A 116 4.61 8.79 -3.44
N LEU A 117 5.43 9.54 -2.71
CA LEU A 117 6.42 8.98 -1.77
C LEU A 117 5.80 8.47 -0.46
N THR A 118 4.53 8.80 -0.19
CA THR A 118 3.83 8.39 1.03
C THR A 118 2.93 7.15 0.80
N GLN A 119 2.89 6.62 -0.43
CA GLN A 119 2.21 5.35 -0.65
C GLN A 119 3.05 4.23 -0.04
N GLN A 120 2.43 3.55 0.92
CA GLN A 120 2.89 2.34 1.56
C GLN A 120 3.28 1.31 0.49
N ILE A 121 4.56 1.26 0.17
CA ILE A 121 5.13 0.23 -0.70
C ILE A 121 5.15 -1.04 0.14
N ALA A 122 4.32 -2.03 -0.21
CA ALA A 122 4.44 -3.34 0.40
C ALA A 122 5.87 -3.85 0.15
N PHE A 123 6.51 -4.48 1.14
CA PHE A 123 7.88 -4.99 0.96
C PHE A 123 8.01 -5.93 -0.27
N GLU A 124 6.93 -6.60 -0.66
CA GLU A 124 6.82 -7.40 -1.90
C GLU A 124 6.91 -6.54 -3.19
N ASP A 125 6.39 -5.32 -3.17
CA ASP A 125 6.46 -4.40 -4.31
C ASP A 125 7.89 -3.91 -4.58
N VAL A 126 8.74 -3.82 -3.55
CA VAL A 126 10.13 -3.39 -3.72
C VAL A 126 10.95 -4.42 -4.49
N GLU A 127 10.78 -5.71 -4.17
CA GLU A 127 11.47 -6.80 -4.87
C GLU A 127 10.98 -6.94 -6.31
N MET A 128 9.68 -6.80 -6.52
CA MET A 128 9.08 -6.79 -7.86
C MET A 128 9.57 -5.60 -8.70
N GLN A 129 9.66 -4.40 -8.14
CA GLN A 129 10.20 -3.23 -8.84
C GLN A 129 11.69 -3.39 -9.18
N ASN A 130 12.49 -3.93 -8.26
CA ASN A 130 13.90 -4.21 -8.53
C ASN A 130 14.08 -5.21 -9.69
N LEU A 131 13.24 -6.25 -9.76
CA LEU A 131 13.26 -7.22 -10.86
C LEU A 131 12.88 -6.56 -12.21
N ILE A 132 11.87 -5.68 -12.20
CA ILE A 132 11.43 -4.93 -13.38
C ILE A 132 12.54 -4.01 -13.89
N ASP A 133 13.23 -3.29 -13.00
CA ASP A 133 14.32 -2.39 -13.36
C ASP A 133 15.54 -3.17 -13.88
N GLU A 134 15.84 -4.33 -13.30
CA GLU A 134 16.87 -5.24 -13.81
C GLU A 134 16.56 -5.66 -15.25
N ILE A 135 15.32 -6.10 -15.54
CA ILE A 135 14.89 -6.49 -16.90
C ILE A 135 15.01 -5.33 -17.88
N LYS A 136 14.58 -4.12 -17.50
CA LYS A 136 14.67 -2.92 -18.37
C LYS A 136 16.11 -2.55 -18.70
N SER A 137 17.05 -2.82 -17.81
CA SER A 137 18.48 -2.51 -18.02
C SER A 137 19.21 -3.51 -18.93
N ILE A 138 18.58 -4.64 -19.26
CA ILE A 138 19.21 -5.66 -20.09
C ILE A 138 19.26 -5.22 -21.55
N ASP A 139 20.48 -4.98 -22.02
CA ASP A 139 20.74 -4.76 -23.44
C ASP A 139 20.87 -6.09 -24.19
N VAL A 140 19.79 -6.47 -24.88
CA VAL A 140 19.68 -7.70 -25.66
C VAL A 140 20.63 -7.72 -26.86
N LEU A 141 20.99 -6.55 -27.40
CA LEU A 141 21.75 -6.44 -28.64
C LEU A 141 23.25 -6.73 -28.46
N ASN A 142 23.76 -6.56 -27.24
CA ASN A 142 25.17 -6.74 -26.90
C ASN A 142 25.44 -8.02 -26.09
N LEU A 143 24.46 -8.90 -25.93
CA LEU A 143 24.58 -10.13 -25.17
C LEU A 143 25.06 -11.30 -26.03
N THR A 144 25.98 -12.09 -25.48
CA THR A 144 26.26 -13.41 -26.07
C THR A 144 25.08 -14.34 -25.80
N PRO A 145 24.80 -15.33 -26.67
CA PRO A 145 23.72 -16.28 -26.43
C PRO A 145 23.82 -16.98 -25.08
N MET A 146 25.04 -17.29 -24.63
CA MET A 146 25.29 -17.93 -23.34
C MET A 146 24.94 -17.00 -22.16
N ASP A 147 25.34 -15.73 -22.24
CA ASP A 147 25.03 -14.74 -21.20
C ASP A 147 23.52 -14.45 -21.12
N GLY A 148 22.83 -14.47 -22.26
CA GLY A 148 21.37 -14.34 -22.33
C GLY A 148 20.66 -15.48 -21.60
N PHE A 149 21.08 -16.73 -21.83
CA PHE A 149 20.53 -17.89 -21.13
C PHE A 149 20.80 -17.86 -19.62
N ASN A 150 22.01 -17.45 -19.21
CA ASN A 150 22.34 -17.32 -17.79
C ASN A 150 21.50 -16.24 -17.09
N LYS A 151 21.37 -15.06 -17.71
CA LYS A 151 20.51 -13.97 -17.16
C LYS A 151 19.04 -14.38 -17.07
N LEU A 152 18.52 -15.08 -18.08
CA LEU A 152 17.15 -15.58 -18.07
C LEU A 152 16.93 -16.58 -16.92
N TYR A 153 17.89 -17.48 -16.71
CA TYR A 153 17.84 -18.43 -15.60
C TYR A 153 17.80 -17.72 -14.24
N ASP A 154 18.63 -16.68 -14.04
CA ASP A 154 18.67 -15.91 -12.80
C ASP A 154 17.36 -15.16 -12.54
N ILE A 155 16.76 -14.55 -13.57
CA ILE A 155 15.46 -13.87 -13.46
C ILE A 155 14.36 -14.86 -13.08
N ILE A 156 14.30 -16.03 -13.73
CA ILE A 156 13.31 -17.06 -13.43
C ILE A 156 13.47 -17.58 -12.00
N LYS A 157 14.72 -17.74 -11.54
CA LYS A 157 15.01 -18.17 -10.17
C LYS A 157 14.56 -17.13 -9.15
N LYS A 158 14.82 -15.84 -9.40
CA LYS A 158 14.37 -14.74 -8.55
C LYS A 158 12.84 -14.66 -8.51
N ALA A 159 12.17 -14.75 -9.65
CA ALA A 159 10.71 -14.70 -9.74
C ALA A 159 9.98 -15.88 -9.09
N LYS A 160 10.64 -17.03 -8.89
CA LYS A 160 10.09 -18.18 -8.14
C LYS A 160 10.23 -18.06 -6.63
N ASN A 161 11.11 -17.18 -6.16
CA ASN A 161 11.39 -16.94 -4.75
C ASN A 161 10.62 -15.74 -4.18
N ILE A 162 9.98 -14.97 -5.05
CA ILE A 162 8.93 -14.00 -4.75
C ILE A 162 7.61 -14.77 -4.73
#